data_AF-A0A7S2GKL0-F1
#
_entry.id   AF-A0A7S2GKL0-F1
#
_cell.length_a   1.000
_cell.length_b   1.000
_cell.length_c   1.000
_cell.angle_alpha   90.00
_cell.angle_beta   90.00
_cell.angle_gamma   90.00
#
_symmetry.space_group_name_H-M   'P 1'
#
loop_
_entity.id
_entity.type
_entity.pdbx_description
1 polymer ?
#
loop_
_entity_poly.entity_id
_entity_poly.type
_entity_poly.pdbx_seq_one_letter_code
_entity_poly.pdbx_strand_id
1 'polypeptide(L)'
;VYTFGITQQTVDMLESIEDAPPSVQLWERYCREAVTMDGTEDLEMKGRFKAITQIANFDEATVPSLLRPYNGKPVLVKRTGVLRHFEDRLEMNVNVHSWPFHTRMGWNTILPNIPSMVLDSAFVIEGREDDELPEQVIGAARLTSASLLHAEDISMLSGAPLPRNPPANTES
;
A
#
# COMPACT_ATOMS: atom_id res chain seq x y z
N VAL A 1 -1.60 -9.32 -5.92
CA VAL A 1 -0.36 -8.52 -5.97
C VAL A 1 -0.57 -7.38 -6.94
N TYR A 2 -0.20 -6.16 -6.58
CA TYR A 2 -0.07 -5.07 -7.55
C TYR A 2 1.40 -4.93 -7.92
N THR A 3 1.69 -4.81 -9.21
CA THR A 3 3.05 -4.54 -9.71
C THR A 3 2.96 -3.32 -10.60
N PHE A 4 3.75 -2.30 -10.27
CA PHE A 4 3.82 -1.05 -11.01
C PHE A 4 5.22 -0.88 -11.58
N GLY A 5 5.30 -0.65 -12.88
CA GLY A 5 6.54 -0.25 -13.54
C GLY A 5 6.72 1.26 -13.42
N ILE A 6 7.96 1.68 -13.18
CA ILE A 6 8.33 3.09 -13.27
C ILE A 6 8.26 3.50 -14.75
N THR A 7 7.61 4.63 -15.04
CA THR A 7 7.49 5.11 -16.42
C THR A 7 8.84 5.61 -16.94
N GLN A 8 9.08 5.56 -18.26
CA GLN A 8 10.32 6.09 -18.83
C GLN A 8 10.51 7.57 -18.48
N GLN A 9 9.43 8.36 -18.49
CA GLN A 9 9.48 9.76 -18.07
C GLN A 9 10.00 9.92 -16.64
N THR A 10 9.58 9.07 -15.71
CA THR A 10 10.09 9.09 -14.33
C THR A 10 11.54 8.64 -14.28
N VAL A 11 11.95 7.64 -15.07
CA VAL A 11 13.35 7.24 -15.19
C VAL A 11 14.22 8.41 -15.65
N ASP A 12 13.81 9.12 -16.69
CA ASP A 12 14.54 10.28 -17.21
C ASP A 12 14.66 11.40 -16.13
N MET A 13 13.61 11.60 -15.32
CA MET A 13 13.65 12.56 -14.21
C MET A 13 14.61 12.14 -13.09
N LEU A 14 14.79 10.83 -12.85
CA LEU A 14 15.72 10.32 -11.85
C LEU A 14 17.20 10.54 -12.25
N GLU A 15 17.50 10.65 -13.55
CA GLU A 15 18.85 10.98 -14.03
C GLU A 15 19.28 12.41 -13.66
N SER A 16 18.32 13.32 -13.45
CA SER A 16 18.53 14.71 -13.04
C SER A 16 17.65 15.07 -11.84
N ILE A 17 17.79 14.31 -10.74
CA ILE A 17 16.88 14.36 -9.60
C ILE A 17 16.75 15.74 -8.95
N GLU A 18 17.82 16.55 -8.94
CA GLU A 18 17.81 17.91 -8.36
C GLU A 18 16.82 18.85 -9.07
N ASP A 19 16.59 18.62 -10.37
CA ASP A 19 15.65 19.39 -11.21
C ASP A 19 14.26 18.73 -11.30
N ALA A 20 14.09 17.53 -10.72
CA ALA A 20 12.84 16.78 -10.79
C ALA A 20 11.76 17.42 -9.90
N PRO A 21 10.45 17.20 -10.18
CA PRO A 21 9.38 17.67 -9.32
C PRO A 21 9.50 17.11 -7.88
N PRO A 22 8.98 17.83 -6.86
CA PRO A 22 8.97 17.40 -5.46
C PRO A 22 8.53 15.95 -5.23
N SER A 23 7.51 15.49 -5.96
CA SER A 23 6.99 14.13 -5.85
C SER A 23 8.00 13.05 -6.27
N VAL A 24 8.82 13.34 -7.27
CA VAL A 24 9.85 12.40 -7.77
C VAL A 24 11.04 12.37 -6.81
N GLN A 25 11.45 13.53 -6.28
CA GLN A 25 12.47 13.62 -5.24
C GLN A 25 12.04 12.88 -3.98
N LEU A 26 10.80 13.07 -3.55
CA LEU A 26 10.22 12.37 -2.41
C LEU A 26 10.16 10.85 -2.63
N TRP A 27 9.78 10.42 -3.84
CA TRP A 27 9.75 8.99 -4.20
C TRP A 27 11.14 8.34 -4.21
N GLU A 28 12.14 8.99 -4.82
CA GLU A 28 13.53 8.52 -4.80
C GLU A 28 14.01 8.35 -3.36
N ARG A 29 13.84 9.40 -2.54
CA ARG A 29 14.28 9.39 -1.15
C ARG A 29 13.58 8.28 -0.37
N TYR A 30 12.28 8.09 -0.58
CA TYR A 30 11.54 6.99 0.03
C TYR A 30 12.14 5.63 -0.34
N CYS A 31 12.44 5.37 -1.61
CA CYS A 31 13.05 4.12 -2.05
C CYS A 31 14.41 3.87 -1.40
N ARG A 32 15.20 4.93 -1.24
CA ARG A 32 16.55 4.85 -0.67
C ARG A 32 16.58 4.71 0.85
N GLU A 33 15.65 5.36 1.56
CA GLU A 33 15.72 5.53 3.02
C GLU A 33 14.71 4.68 3.80
N ALA A 34 13.56 4.34 3.23
CA ALA A 34 12.50 3.64 3.98
C ALA A 34 12.93 2.25 4.48
N VAL A 35 13.78 1.55 3.73
CA VAL A 35 14.41 0.30 4.14
C VAL A 35 15.74 0.11 3.41
N THR A 36 16.78 -0.28 4.12
CA THR A 36 18.10 -0.61 3.56
C THR A 36 18.14 -2.06 3.02
N MET A 37 19.17 -2.38 2.23
CA MET A 37 19.37 -3.73 1.67
C MET A 37 19.53 -4.84 2.74
N ASP A 38 20.03 -4.50 3.93
CA ASP A 38 20.14 -5.44 5.07
C ASP A 38 18.83 -5.57 5.86
N GLY A 39 17.76 -4.88 5.44
CA GLY A 39 16.44 -4.94 6.04
C GLY A 39 16.23 -3.99 7.23
N THR A 40 17.16 -3.07 7.49
CA THR A 40 16.98 -2.03 8.52
C THR A 40 15.95 -1.00 8.05
N GLU A 41 14.90 -0.76 8.84
CA GLU A 41 13.81 0.14 8.49
C GLU A 41 13.97 1.53 9.14
N ASP A 42 13.81 2.59 8.35
CA ASP A 42 13.48 3.91 8.89
C ASP A 42 11.96 3.99 9.07
N LEU A 43 11.51 3.90 10.32
CA LEU A 43 10.08 3.89 10.63
C LEU A 43 9.37 5.21 10.32
N GLU A 44 10.10 6.34 10.32
CA GLU A 44 9.53 7.64 9.98
C GLU A 44 9.28 7.73 8.47
N MET A 45 10.29 7.40 7.67
CA MET A 45 10.20 7.42 6.22
C MET A 45 9.26 6.33 5.71
N LYS A 46 9.40 5.08 6.17
CA LYS A 46 8.50 3.97 5.82
C LYS A 46 7.05 4.31 6.11
N GLY A 47 6.81 4.96 7.25
CA GLY A 47 5.48 5.37 7.70
C GLY A 47 4.79 6.43 6.85
N ARG A 48 5.44 6.94 5.79
CA ARG A 48 4.88 7.88 4.81
C ARG A 48 4.09 7.19 3.68
N PHE A 49 4.13 5.86 3.55
CA PHE A 49 3.34 5.17 2.54
C PHE A 49 1.83 5.30 2.81
N LYS A 50 1.10 5.91 1.88
CA LYS A 50 -0.37 6.04 1.91
C LYS A 50 -1.00 5.09 0.89
N ALA A 51 -2.02 4.37 1.31
CA ALA A 51 -2.94 3.68 0.42
C ALA A 51 -4.27 4.45 0.39
N ILE A 52 -4.80 4.67 -0.81
CA ILE A 52 -6.11 5.26 -1.05
C ILE A 52 -6.94 4.21 -1.77
N THR A 53 -7.96 3.69 -1.11
CA THR A 53 -8.84 2.68 -1.71
C THR A 53 -10.28 3.15 -1.68
N GLN A 54 -10.94 3.07 -2.82
CA GLN A 54 -12.37 3.31 -2.94
C GLN A 54 -13.08 2.16 -3.65
N ILE A 55 -14.32 1.91 -3.25
CA ILE A 55 -15.28 1.11 -3.98
C ILE A 55 -15.97 2.07 -4.95
N ALA A 56 -15.63 1.98 -6.24
CA ALA A 56 -16.13 2.87 -7.28
C ALA A 56 -17.64 2.67 -7.52
N ASN A 57 -18.15 1.46 -7.33
CA ASN A 57 -19.56 1.11 -7.46
C ASN A 57 -20.25 0.98 -6.09
N PHE A 58 -19.94 1.85 -5.12
CA PHE A 58 -20.39 1.72 -3.73
C PHE A 58 -21.92 1.57 -3.60
N ASP A 59 -22.70 2.30 -4.41
CA ASP A 59 -24.16 2.28 -4.38
C ASP A 59 -24.76 0.95 -4.90
N GLU A 60 -24.01 0.21 -5.72
CA GLU A 60 -24.41 -1.06 -6.33
C GLU A 60 -23.86 -2.26 -5.57
N ALA A 61 -22.68 -2.11 -4.96
CA ALA A 61 -22.02 -3.16 -4.22
C ALA A 61 -22.74 -3.43 -2.88
N THR A 62 -22.76 -4.69 -2.45
CA THR A 62 -23.35 -5.09 -1.16
C THR A 62 -22.40 -4.74 -0.02
N VAL A 63 -22.31 -3.45 0.33
CA VAL A 63 -21.39 -2.93 1.36
C VAL A 63 -22.17 -2.14 2.40
N PRO A 64 -21.87 -2.32 3.71
CA PRO A 64 -22.52 -1.54 4.76
C PRO A 64 -22.37 -0.03 4.54
N SER A 65 -23.48 0.70 4.59
CA SER A 65 -23.50 2.17 4.44
C SER A 65 -22.64 2.90 5.48
N LEU A 66 -22.42 2.27 6.65
CA LEU A 66 -21.51 2.74 7.70
C LEU A 66 -20.06 2.92 7.19
N LEU A 67 -19.67 2.24 6.11
CA LEU A 67 -18.33 2.34 5.52
C LEU A 67 -18.19 3.51 4.54
N ARG A 68 -19.31 4.14 4.12
CA ARG A 68 -19.30 5.24 3.14
C ARG A 68 -18.38 6.40 3.55
N PRO A 69 -18.34 6.85 4.82
CA PRO A 69 -17.44 7.93 5.24
C PRO A 69 -15.95 7.56 5.14
N TYR A 70 -15.60 6.30 4.94
CA TYR A 70 -14.23 5.82 4.82
C TYR A 70 -13.83 5.53 3.36
N ASN A 71 -14.79 5.53 2.43
CA ASN A 71 -14.55 5.24 1.02
C ASN A 71 -13.63 6.30 0.40
N GLY A 72 -12.48 5.91 -0.13
CA GLY A 72 -11.50 6.82 -0.72
C GLY A 72 -10.70 7.65 0.29
N LYS A 73 -10.87 7.42 1.61
CA LYS A 73 -10.02 8.10 2.60
C LYS A 73 -8.59 7.54 2.56
N PRO A 74 -7.56 8.38 2.45
CA PRO A 74 -6.17 7.93 2.55
C PRO A 74 -5.88 7.29 3.91
N VAL A 75 -5.11 6.20 3.91
CA VAL A 75 -4.66 5.49 5.11
C VAL A 75 -3.15 5.33 5.06
N LEU A 76 -2.48 5.78 6.13
CA LEU A 76 -1.05 5.55 6.31
C LEU A 76 -0.77 4.10 6.72
N VAL A 77 0.09 3.43 5.96
CA VAL A 77 0.57 2.08 6.25
C VAL A 77 1.85 2.20 7.07
N LYS A 78 1.68 2.23 8.40
CA LYS A 78 2.80 2.33 9.35
C LYS A 78 3.29 0.93 9.76
N ARG A 79 2.89 0.48 10.95
CA ARG A 79 3.32 -0.79 11.55
C ARG A 79 2.78 -2.04 10.88
N THR A 80 1.74 -1.89 10.06
CA THR A 80 1.07 -2.98 9.34
C THR A 80 1.74 -3.25 7.99
N GLY A 81 2.69 -2.41 7.58
CA GLY A 81 3.49 -2.58 6.37
C GLY A 81 4.86 -3.20 6.67
N VAL A 82 5.23 -4.18 5.86
CA VAL A 82 6.58 -4.72 5.78
C VAL A 82 7.14 -4.33 4.42
N LEU A 83 8.19 -3.50 4.42
CA LEU A 83 8.86 -3.05 3.20
C LEU A 83 10.11 -3.90 2.99
N ARG A 84 10.37 -4.31 1.74
CA ARG A 84 11.57 -5.07 1.38
C ARG A 84 12.23 -4.48 0.15
N HIS A 85 13.54 -4.32 0.23
CA HIS A 85 14.36 -3.96 -0.91
C HIS A 85 14.87 -5.22 -1.61
N PHE A 86 14.72 -5.27 -2.93
CA PHE A 86 15.34 -6.25 -3.81
C PHE A 86 16.24 -5.54 -4.81
N GLU A 87 16.97 -6.29 -5.64
CA GLU A 87 17.86 -5.69 -6.65
C GLU A 87 17.09 -4.86 -7.69
N ASP A 88 15.88 -5.29 -8.06
CA ASP A 88 15.10 -4.72 -9.16
C ASP A 88 13.78 -4.06 -8.73
N ARG A 89 13.42 -4.12 -7.43
CA ARG A 89 12.13 -3.63 -6.94
C ARG A 89 12.12 -3.32 -5.45
N LEU A 90 11.12 -2.53 -5.07
CA LEU A 90 10.70 -2.33 -3.69
C LEU A 90 9.34 -3.00 -3.48
N GLU A 91 9.19 -3.80 -2.43
CA GLU A 91 7.96 -4.54 -2.15
C GLU A 91 7.33 -4.11 -0.83
N MET A 92 6.13 -3.54 -0.89
CA MET A 92 5.33 -3.19 0.28
C MET A 92 4.27 -4.27 0.53
N ASN A 93 4.41 -5.02 1.63
CA ASN A 93 3.43 -6.00 2.09
C ASN A 93 2.55 -5.40 3.19
N VAL A 94 1.25 -5.30 2.95
CA VAL A 94 0.30 -4.76 3.94
C VAL A 94 -0.47 -5.89 4.61
N ASN A 95 -0.25 -6.08 5.92
CA ASN A 95 -0.98 -7.05 6.71
C ASN A 95 -2.29 -6.45 7.25
N VAL A 96 -3.40 -6.77 6.58
CA VAL A 96 -4.74 -6.35 6.99
C VAL A 96 -5.23 -7.04 8.27
N HIS A 97 -4.67 -8.20 8.64
CA HIS A 97 -5.02 -8.91 9.87
C HIS A 97 -4.44 -8.26 11.13
N SER A 98 -3.42 -7.42 10.97
CA SER A 98 -2.82 -6.61 12.04
C SER A 98 -3.58 -5.32 12.31
N TRP A 99 -4.69 -5.05 11.60
CA TRP A 99 -5.52 -3.88 11.82
C TRP A 99 -6.30 -3.97 13.14
N PRO A 100 -6.66 -2.82 13.77
CA PRO A 100 -7.46 -2.80 14.98
C PRO A 100 -8.75 -3.62 14.87
N PHE A 101 -9.23 -4.15 15.99
CA PHE A 101 -10.40 -5.04 16.05
C PHE A 101 -11.65 -4.49 15.32
N HIS A 102 -11.93 -3.19 15.45
CA HIS A 102 -13.05 -2.55 14.74
C HIS A 102 -12.89 -2.58 13.21
N THR A 103 -11.67 -2.47 12.70
CA THR A 103 -11.38 -2.60 11.27
C THR A 103 -11.49 -4.04 10.80
N ARG A 104 -11.14 -5.02 11.65
CA ARG A 104 -11.30 -6.46 11.36
C ARG A 104 -12.77 -6.89 11.29
N MET A 105 -13.64 -6.34 12.14
CA MET A 105 -15.09 -6.57 12.06
C MET A 105 -15.69 -6.04 10.76
N GLY A 106 -15.24 -4.86 10.31
CA GLY A 106 -15.57 -4.35 8.98
C GLY A 106 -15.06 -5.26 7.86
N TRP A 107 -13.82 -5.76 7.97
CA TRP A 107 -13.22 -6.65 7.00
C TRP A 107 -14.00 -7.97 6.82
N ASN A 108 -14.43 -8.61 7.90
CA ASN A 108 -15.26 -9.82 7.84
C ASN A 108 -16.61 -9.59 7.12
N THR A 109 -17.11 -8.36 7.13
CA THR A 109 -18.35 -7.98 6.43
C THR A 109 -18.10 -7.63 4.96
N ILE A 110 -16.93 -7.08 4.64
CA ILE A 110 -16.51 -6.70 3.28
C ILE A 110 -16.08 -7.94 2.48
N LEU A 111 -15.32 -8.86 3.10
CA LEU A 111 -14.69 -10.01 2.43
C LEU A 111 -15.64 -10.80 1.52
N PRO A 112 -16.85 -11.22 1.96
CA PRO A 112 -17.77 -11.97 1.10
C PRO A 112 -18.28 -11.18 -0.10
N ASN A 113 -18.24 -9.84 -0.02
CA ASN A 113 -18.79 -8.93 -1.01
C ASN A 113 -17.73 -8.40 -1.99
N ILE A 114 -16.45 -8.69 -1.79
CA ILE A 114 -15.37 -8.24 -2.70
C ILE A 114 -15.62 -8.61 -4.18
N PRO A 115 -16.17 -9.80 -4.53
CA PRO A 115 -16.47 -10.12 -5.92
C PRO A 115 -17.48 -9.18 -6.60
N SER A 116 -18.34 -8.49 -5.84
CA SER A 116 -19.28 -7.50 -6.38
C SER A 116 -18.74 -6.07 -6.36
N MET A 117 -17.53 -5.85 -5.80
CA MET A 117 -16.90 -4.54 -5.73
C MET A 117 -16.01 -4.27 -6.94
N VAL A 118 -16.01 -3.01 -7.36
CA VAL A 118 -14.98 -2.40 -8.20
C VAL A 118 -14.08 -1.60 -7.28
N LEU A 119 -12.90 -2.13 -6.98
CA LEU A 119 -11.94 -1.51 -6.05
C LEU A 119 -10.89 -0.73 -6.84
N ASP A 120 -10.85 0.58 -6.66
CA ASP A 120 -9.73 1.40 -7.10
C ASP A 120 -8.76 1.58 -5.95
N SER A 121 -7.50 1.20 -6.16
CA SER A 121 -6.41 1.41 -5.21
C SER A 121 -5.37 2.32 -5.84
N ALA A 122 -4.97 3.36 -5.13
CA ALA A 122 -3.85 4.23 -5.46
C ALA A 122 -2.89 4.32 -4.28
N PHE A 123 -1.62 4.52 -4.59
CA PHE A 123 -0.54 4.60 -3.60
C PHE A 123 0.19 5.93 -3.75
N VAL A 124 0.53 6.55 -2.62
CA VAL A 124 1.16 7.87 -2.55
C VAL A 124 2.21 7.84 -1.45
N ILE A 125 3.32 8.57 -1.60
CA ILE A 125 4.24 8.84 -0.49
C ILE A 125 3.85 10.17 0.13
N GLU A 126 3.68 10.20 1.45
CA GLU A 126 3.29 11.37 2.22
C GLU A 126 4.38 12.45 2.20
N GLY A 127 4.08 13.58 1.59
CA GLY A 127 4.79 14.84 1.82
C GLY A 127 4.36 15.46 3.15
N ARG A 128 5.33 15.95 3.92
CA ARG A 128 5.16 16.58 5.24
C ARG A 128 5.66 18.01 5.28
N GLU A 129 6.61 18.34 4.42
CA GLU A 129 7.19 19.68 4.29
C GLU A 129 6.76 20.35 2.98
N ASP A 130 6.80 21.68 2.92
CA ASP A 130 6.32 22.46 1.76
C ASP A 130 7.09 22.13 0.47
N ASP A 131 8.37 21.79 0.58
CA ASP A 131 9.23 21.39 -0.54
C ASP A 131 9.00 19.95 -1.00
N GLU A 132 8.25 19.15 -0.23
CA GLU A 132 7.81 17.81 -0.60
C GLU A 132 6.44 17.82 -1.30
N LEU A 133 5.80 18.99 -1.41
CA LEU A 133 4.46 19.15 -1.96
C LEU A 133 4.49 19.78 -3.38
N PRO A 134 3.54 19.40 -4.26
CA PRO A 134 2.50 18.40 -4.04
C PRO A 134 3.02 16.95 -4.14
N GLU A 135 2.57 16.09 -3.23
CA GLU A 135 2.70 14.63 -3.36
C GLU A 135 1.87 14.11 -4.54
N GLN A 136 2.31 13.01 -5.18
CA GLN A 136 1.62 12.42 -6.35
C GLN A 136 1.46 10.90 -6.21
N VAL A 137 0.49 10.36 -6.97
CA VAL A 137 0.24 8.91 -7.05
C VAL A 137 1.40 8.23 -7.75
N ILE A 138 2.01 7.25 -7.06
CA ILE A 138 3.13 6.45 -7.58
C ILE A 138 2.67 5.17 -8.28
N GLY A 139 1.41 4.78 -8.08
CA GLY A 139 0.81 3.62 -8.74
C GLY A 139 -0.68 3.55 -8.44
N ALA A 140 -1.46 3.13 -9.43
CA ALA A 140 -2.90 2.94 -9.27
C ALA A 140 -3.38 1.74 -10.09
N ALA A 141 -4.33 1.01 -9.55
CA ALA A 141 -4.92 -0.16 -10.17
C ALA A 141 -6.41 -0.27 -9.82
N ARG A 142 -7.17 -0.86 -10.74
CA ARG A 142 -8.56 -1.24 -10.53
C ARG A 142 -8.65 -2.77 -10.45
N LEU A 143 -9.26 -3.27 -9.38
CA LEU A 143 -9.67 -4.67 -9.25
C LEU A 143 -11.17 -4.77 -9.47
N THR A 144 -11.55 -5.72 -10.31
CA THR A 144 -12.96 -6.08 -10.57
C THR A 144 -13.13 -7.57 -10.37
N SER A 145 -14.25 -7.98 -9.78
CA SER A 145 -14.59 -9.40 -9.63
C SER A 145 -13.50 -10.22 -8.92
N ALA A 146 -12.78 -9.60 -7.99
CA ALA A 146 -11.71 -10.25 -7.26
C ALA A 146 -12.29 -11.30 -6.29
N SER A 147 -11.73 -12.51 -6.28
CA SER A 147 -12.03 -13.51 -5.26
C SER A 147 -10.84 -13.67 -4.33
N LEU A 148 -11.02 -13.27 -3.07
CA LEU A 148 -10.00 -13.48 -2.03
C LEU A 148 -10.14 -14.84 -1.33
N LEU A 149 -11.22 -15.58 -1.57
CA LEU A 149 -11.47 -16.90 -0.96
C LEU A 149 -10.63 -18.02 -1.57
N HIS A 150 -10.05 -17.78 -2.75
CA HIS A 150 -9.16 -18.71 -3.46
C HIS A 150 -7.78 -18.10 -3.73
N ALA A 151 -7.43 -17.02 -3.01
CA ALA A 151 -6.11 -16.42 -3.16
C ALA A 151 -5.05 -17.43 -2.72
N GLU A 152 -4.24 -17.90 -3.67
CA GLU A 152 -3.08 -18.74 -3.37
C GLU A 152 -2.02 -17.93 -2.63
N ASP A 153 -1.25 -18.62 -1.79
CA ASP A 153 -0.14 -18.01 -1.06
C ASP A 153 0.92 -17.51 -2.06
N ILE A 154 1.14 -16.19 -2.06
CA ILE A 154 2.07 -15.49 -2.94
C ILE A 154 3.53 -15.81 -2.62
N SER A 155 3.84 -16.55 -1.53
CA SER A 155 5.18 -17.09 -1.28
C SER A 155 5.77 -17.89 -2.45
N MET A 156 4.93 -18.36 -3.39
CA MET A 156 5.38 -18.98 -4.64
C MET A 156 5.90 -18.00 -5.70
N LEU A 157 5.57 -16.71 -5.62
CA LEU A 157 6.02 -15.67 -6.58
C LEU A 157 7.31 -14.97 -6.15
N SER A 158 7.65 -14.94 -4.86
CA SER A 158 8.82 -14.20 -4.34
C SER A 158 10.04 -15.06 -4.04
N GLY A 159 9.93 -16.40 -4.06
CA GLY A 159 11.02 -17.32 -3.70
C GLY A 159 11.51 -17.21 -2.25
N ALA A 160 10.93 -16.31 -1.44
CA ALA A 160 11.31 -16.07 -0.06
C ALA A 160 10.07 -16.23 0.84
N PRO A 161 10.13 -17.07 1.89
CA PRO A 161 9.01 -17.24 2.79
C PRO A 161 8.68 -15.91 3.49
N LEU A 162 7.40 -15.55 3.52
CA LEU A 162 6.91 -14.46 4.35
C LEU A 162 7.17 -14.80 5.83
N PRO A 163 7.54 -13.82 6.67
CA PRO A 163 7.74 -14.05 8.09
C PRO A 163 6.42 -14.52 8.69
N ARG A 164 6.46 -15.62 9.44
CA ARG A 164 5.30 -16.09 10.20
C ARG A 164 4.86 -14.98 11.12
N ASN A 165 3.55 -14.74 11.19
CA ASN A 165 2.97 -13.76 12.10
C ASN A 165 3.58 -13.95 13.50
N PRO A 166 4.08 -12.88 14.16
CA PRO A 166 4.32 -12.97 15.59
C PRO A 166 2.99 -13.35 16.27
N PRO A 167 3.04 -14.20 17.32
CA PRO A 167 1.83 -14.57 18.04
C PRO A 167 1.10 -13.29 18.46
N ALA A 168 -0.22 -13.28 18.26
CA ALA A 168 -1.05 -12.18 18.74
C ALA A 168 -0.70 -11.95 20.22
N ASN A 169 -0.28 -10.73 20.55
CA ASN A 169 0.03 -10.33 21.92
C ASN A 169 -1.08 -10.84 22.83
N THR A 170 -0.76 -11.83 23.67
CA THR A 170 -1.55 -12.14 24.85
C THR A 170 -1.49 -10.91 25.72
N GLU A 171 -2.64 -10.28 25.88
CA GLU A 171 -2.87 -9.19 26.83
C GLU A 171 -2.29 -9.58 28.19
N SER A 172 -1.49 -8.69 28.77
CA SER A 172 -1.15 -8.65 30.19
C SER A 172 -1.81 -7.45 30.83
#